data_AF-A0A536A9Q4-F1
#
_entry.id   AF-A0A536A9Q4-F1
#
_cell.length_a   1.000
_cell.length_b   1.000
_cell.length_c   1.000
_cell.angle_alpha   90.00
_cell.angle_beta   90.00
_cell.angle_gamma   90.00
#
_symmetry.space_group_name_H-M   'P 1'
#
loop_
_entity.id
_entity.type
_entity.pdbx_description
1 polymer ?
#
loop_
_entity_poly.entity_id
_entity_poly.type
_entity_poly.pdbx_seq_one_letter_code
_entity_poly.pdbx_strand_id
1 'polypeptide(L)'
;MEVRASARFQRLSPRKARLVTDLITGKSAEEAIAILENLSSSTALPLGRVVRRAIANEGPRMKRAWFRGRGRRDLKVHRLAHLEVVLDSRE
;
A
#
# COMPACT_ATOMS: atom_id res chain seq x y z
N MET A 1 14.31 8.72 17.53
CA MET A 1 14.58 7.27 17.42
C MET A 1 13.80 6.77 16.21
N GLU A 2 14.40 6.02 15.29
CA GLU A 2 13.66 5.55 14.11
C GLU A 2 12.95 4.23 14.42
N VAL A 3 11.62 4.20 14.33
CA VAL A 3 10.82 2.97 14.44
C VAL A 3 10.31 2.60 13.04
N ARG A 4 10.62 1.39 12.58
CA ARG A 4 10.21 0.89 11.27
C ARG A 4 9.14 -0.19 11.43
N ALA A 5 8.07 -0.09 10.66
CA ALA A 5 7.04 -1.11 10.53
C ALA A 5 6.98 -1.59 9.08
N SER A 6 6.85 -2.89 8.85
CA SER A 6 6.74 -3.45 7.50
C SER A 6 5.57 -4.43 7.39
N ALA A 7 4.83 -4.32 6.28
CA ALA A 7 3.70 -5.16 5.94
C ALA A 7 3.93 -5.74 4.54
N ARG A 8 4.37 -6.99 4.49
CA ARG A 8 4.76 -7.67 3.24
C ARG A 8 3.63 -8.51 2.65
N PHE A 9 3.63 -8.67 1.32
CA PHE A 9 2.70 -9.52 0.55
C PHE A 9 1.23 -9.10 0.66
N GLN A 10 0.98 -7.79 0.77
CA GLN A 10 -0.38 -7.30 0.84
C GLN A 10 -1.08 -7.48 -0.51
N ARG A 11 -2.34 -7.94 -0.46
CA ARG A 11 -3.22 -8.16 -1.63
C ARG A 11 -3.74 -6.85 -2.20
N LEU A 12 -2.85 -5.90 -2.42
CA LEU A 12 -3.10 -4.56 -2.90
C LEU A 12 -2.19 -4.29 -4.08
N SER A 13 -2.69 -3.51 -5.05
CA SER A 13 -1.81 -3.04 -6.12
C SER A 13 -0.92 -1.92 -5.57
N PRO A 14 0.40 -1.96 -5.83
CA PRO A 14 1.32 -0.90 -5.40
C PRO A 14 0.87 0.50 -5.83
N ARG A 15 0.28 0.64 -7.03
CA ARG A 15 -0.28 1.91 -7.51
C ARG A 15 -1.38 2.48 -6.63
N LYS A 16 -2.31 1.64 -6.16
CA LYS A 16 -3.40 2.07 -5.28
C LYS A 16 -2.87 2.44 -3.89
N ALA A 17 -1.86 1.72 -3.41
CA ALA A 17 -1.19 2.03 -2.16
C ALA A 17 -0.43 3.36 -2.22
N ARG A 18 0.28 3.64 -3.33
CA ARG A 18 1.03 4.90 -3.49
C ARG A 18 0.16 6.14 -3.34
N LEU A 19 -1.04 6.14 -3.94
CA LEU A 19 -1.98 7.25 -3.80
C LEU A 19 -2.28 7.58 -2.33
N VAL A 20 -2.37 6.57 -1.47
CA VAL A 20 -2.64 6.78 -0.04
C VAL A 20 -1.37 7.13 0.72
N THR A 21 -0.23 6.49 0.41
CA THR A 21 1.03 6.80 1.09
C THR A 21 1.53 8.21 0.78
N ASP A 22 1.31 8.70 -0.44
CA ASP A 22 1.70 10.05 -0.86
C ASP A 22 0.89 11.11 -0.10
N LEU A 23 -0.39 10.83 0.20
CA LEU A 23 -1.26 11.73 0.98
C LEU A 23 -0.83 11.90 2.45
N ILE A 24 -0.10 10.92 2.99
CA ILE A 24 0.28 10.83 4.41
C ILE A 24 1.73 11.26 4.64
N THR A 25 2.57 11.12 3.61
CA THR A 25 4.00 11.42 3.72
C THR A 25 4.20 12.91 4.02
N GLY A 26 4.89 13.20 5.12
CA GLY A 26 5.20 14.57 5.55
C GLY A 26 4.16 15.22 6.46
N LYS A 27 3.06 14.53 6.78
CA LYS A 27 2.04 14.99 7.74
C LYS A 27 2.38 14.57 9.17
N SER A 28 1.74 15.22 10.14
CA SER A 28 1.83 14.79 11.54
C SER A 28 1.16 13.42 11.73
N ALA A 29 1.51 12.72 12.81
CA ALA A 29 0.94 11.40 13.10
C ALA A 29 -0.59 11.47 13.23
N GLU A 30 -1.08 12.50 13.91
CA GLU A 30 -2.52 12.72 14.16
C GLU A 30 -3.28 13.06 12.88
N GLU A 31 -2.75 13.97 12.05
CA GLU A 31 -3.39 14.36 10.80
C GLU A 31 -3.55 13.17 9.85
N ALA A 32 -2.54 12.33 9.75
CA ALA A 32 -2.60 11.17 8.89
C ALA A 32 -3.56 10.08 9.39
N ILE A 33 -3.68 9.90 10.70
CA ILE A 33 -4.71 9.01 11.28
C ILE A 33 -6.09 9.54 10.89
N ALA A 34 -6.34 10.84 11.09
CA ALA A 34 -7.61 11.47 10.72
C ALA A 34 -7.92 11.34 9.21
N ILE A 35 -6.90 11.47 8.35
CA ILE A 35 -7.06 11.26 6.91
C ILE A 35 -7.41 9.80 6.61
N LEU A 36 -6.71 8.85 7.21
CA LEU A 36 -6.92 7.42 6.98
C LEU A 36 -8.29 6.94 7.45
N GLU A 37 -8.78 7.45 8.58
CA GLU A 37 -10.11 7.12 9.12
C GLU A 37 -11.25 7.62 8.23
N ASN A 38 -11.07 8.78 7.59
CA ASN A 38 -12.08 9.36 6.70
C ASN A 38 -11.93 8.93 5.23
N LEU A 39 -10.86 8.20 4.88
CA LEU A 39 -10.63 7.75 3.52
C LEU A 39 -11.45 6.49 3.22
N SER A 40 -12.34 6.56 2.23
CA SER A 40 -13.16 5.42 1.77
C SER A 40 -12.37 4.34 0.98
N SER A 41 -11.04 4.45 0.92
CA SER A 41 -10.19 3.50 0.21
C SER A 41 -9.95 2.24 1.03
N SER A 42 -10.12 1.06 0.42
CA SER A 42 -9.75 -0.22 1.04
C SER A 42 -8.26 -0.33 1.41
N THR A 43 -7.44 0.59 0.90
CA THR A 43 -6.01 0.65 1.21
C THR A 43 -5.73 1.35 2.54
N ALA A 44 -6.71 2.04 3.14
CA ALA A 44 -6.56 2.69 4.43
C ALA A 44 -6.46 1.68 5.60
N LEU A 45 -7.19 0.57 5.51
CA LEU A 45 -7.20 -0.51 6.53
C LEU A 45 -5.81 -1.01 6.96
N PRO A 46 -4.91 -1.41 6.03
CA PRO A 46 -3.56 -1.85 6.40
C PRO A 46 -2.62 -0.70 6.82
N LEU A 47 -2.97 0.56 6.52
CA LEU A 47 -2.15 1.74 6.81
C LEU A 47 -2.54 2.42 8.13
N GLY A 48 -3.75 2.22 8.64
CA GLY A 48 -4.29 2.87 9.84
C GLY A 48 -3.53 2.65 11.15
N ARG A 49 -2.51 1.79 11.17
CA ARG A 49 -1.77 1.45 12.40
C ARG A 49 -0.44 2.21 12.58
N VAL A 50 0.02 3.02 11.62
CA VAL A 50 1.40 3.56 11.67
C VAL A 50 1.53 4.90 10.94
N VAL A 51 2.07 5.97 11.56
CA VAL A 51 2.30 7.24 10.84
C VAL A 51 3.53 8.07 11.21
N ARG A 52 4.45 8.21 10.23
CA ARG A 52 5.16 9.47 9.89
C ARG A 52 5.65 9.46 8.43
N ARG A 53 5.99 8.29 7.88
CA ARG A 53 6.38 8.11 6.46
C ARG A 53 5.97 6.73 5.97
N ALA A 54 5.21 6.60 4.88
CA ALA A 54 4.85 5.30 4.30
C ALA A 54 5.36 5.18 2.86
N ILE A 55 5.91 4.02 2.49
CA ILE A 55 6.44 3.71 1.16
C ILE A 55 5.77 2.44 0.66
N ALA A 56 5.19 2.50 -0.54
CA ALA A 56 4.59 1.35 -1.23
C ALA A 56 5.52 0.80 -2.32
N ASN A 57 6.13 -0.34 -2.02
CA ASN A 57 7.03 -1.10 -2.88
C ASN A 57 6.29 -2.16 -3.72
N GLU A 58 6.87 -2.55 -4.85
CA GLU A 58 6.33 -3.62 -5.68
C GLU A 58 6.62 -4.99 -5.08
N GLY A 59 5.58 -5.82 -4.94
CA GLY A 59 5.71 -7.22 -4.55
C GLY A 59 5.65 -8.19 -5.73
N PRO A 60 5.78 -9.51 -5.47
CA PRO A 60 5.73 -10.50 -6.52
C PRO A 60 4.41 -10.46 -7.28
N ARG A 61 4.51 -10.72 -8.59
CA ARG A 61 3.39 -10.70 -9.52
C ARG A 61 2.96 -12.13 -9.79
N MET A 62 1.78 -12.49 -9.31
CA MET A 62 1.20 -13.79 -9.59
C MET A 62 0.52 -13.75 -10.95
N LYS A 63 1.05 -14.51 -11.91
CA LYS A 63 0.49 -14.62 -13.27
C LYS A 63 -0.53 -15.77 -13.32
N ARG A 64 -1.66 -15.52 -13.98
CA ARG A 64 -2.70 -16.50 -14.27
C ARG A 64 -3.01 -16.45 -15.76
N ALA A 65 -3.34 -17.62 -16.32
CA ALA A 65 -3.88 -17.68 -17.68
C ALA A 65 -5.27 -17.03 -17.68
N TRP A 66 -5.55 -16.19 -18.66
CA TRP A 66 -6.89 -15.71 -18.93
C TRP A 66 -7.29 -16.13 -20.33
N PHE A 67 -8.18 -17.11 -20.41
CA PHE A 67 -8.67 -17.63 -21.67
C PHE A 67 -9.66 -16.63 -22.29
N ARG A 68 -9.42 -16.25 -23.53
CA ARG A 68 -10.25 -15.34 -24.33
C ARG A 68 -10.89 -16.12 -25.48
N GLY A 69 -11.85 -15.49 -26.15
CA GLY A 69 -12.47 -16.06 -27.34
C GLY A 69 -11.47 -16.38 -28.45
N ARG A 70 -11.82 -17.34 -29.32
CA ARG A 70 -11.00 -17.80 -30.46
C ARG A 70 -9.63 -18.37 -30.06
N GLY A 71 -9.53 -19.06 -28.93
CA GLY A 71 -8.30 -19.72 -28.47
C GLY A 71 -7.19 -18.76 -28.03
N ARG A 72 -7.48 -17.46 -27.88
CA ARG A 72 -6.50 -16.48 -27.40
C ARG A 72 -6.28 -16.63 -25.90
N ARG A 73 -5.05 -16.37 -25.45
CA ARG A 73 -4.69 -16.38 -24.03
C ARG A 73 -3.98 -15.08 -23.66
N ASP A 74 -4.56 -14.37 -22.70
CA ASP A 74 -3.92 -13.23 -22.06
C ASP A 74 -3.33 -13.63 -20.70
N LEU A 75 -2.48 -12.77 -20.15
CA LEU A 75 -1.93 -12.90 -18.80
C LEU A 75 -2.71 -12.01 -17.83
N LYS A 76 -3.45 -12.62 -16.91
CA LYS A 76 -4.02 -11.90 -15.75
C LYS A 76 -2.96 -11.82 -14.66
N VAL A 77 -2.55 -10.59 -14.32
CA VAL A 77 -1.51 -10.34 -13.32
C VAL A 77 -2.13 -9.84 -12.03
N HIS A 78 -2.03 -10.63 -10.98
CA HIS A 78 -2.33 -10.19 -9.62
C HIS A 78 -1.05 -9.60 -9.01
N ARG A 79 -1.06 -8.30 -8.77
CA ARG A 79 0.06 -7.57 -8.17
C ARG A 79 -0.09 -7.56 -6.66
N LEU A 80 0.98 -7.90 -5.95
CA LEU A 80 1.09 -7.69 -4.50
C LEU A 80 1.91 -6.42 -4.23
N ALA A 81 1.74 -5.86 -3.03
CA ALA A 81 2.50 -4.73 -2.55
C ALA A 81 3.22 -5.08 -1.25
N HIS A 82 4.38 -4.46 -1.06
CA HIS A 82 5.01 -4.38 0.24
C HIS A 82 4.85 -2.95 0.73
N LEU A 83 4.31 -2.78 1.93
CA LEU A 83 4.17 -1.48 2.57
C LEU A 83 5.24 -1.37 3.65
N GLU A 84 5.96 -0.27 3.67
CA GLU A 84 6.94 0.04 4.70
C GLU A 84 6.59 1.39 5.30
N VAL A 85 6.62 1.50 6.62
CA VAL A 85 6.35 2.75 7.33
C VAL A 85 7.52 3.05 8.27
N VAL A 86 8.01 4.28 8.22
CA VAL A 86 9.09 4.80 9.07
C VAL A 86 8.50 5.91 9.94
N LEU A 87 8.62 5.74 11.25
CA LEU A 87 8.34 6.73 12.27
C LEU A 87 9.67 7.34 12.69
N ASP A 88 9.88 8.63 12.44
CA ASP A 88 10.93 9.35 13.15
C ASP A 88 10.30 9.89 14.44
N SER A 89 10.56 9.30 15.61
CA SER A 89 10.22 9.96 16.87
C SER A 89 11.31 10.98 17.17
N ARG A 90 11.15 12.18 16.61
CA ARG A 90 11.60 13.41 17.26
C ARG A 90 10.40 13.94 18.02
N GLU A 91 10.65 14.22 19.31
CA GLU A 91 9.71 14.75 20.31
C GLU A 91 8.64 15.68 19.73
#